data_AF-A0A2S6CF80-F1
#
_entry.id   AF-A0A2S6CF80-F1
#
_cell.length_a   1.000
_cell.length_b   1.000
_cell.length_c   1.000
_cell.angle_alpha   90.00
_cell.angle_beta   90.00
_cell.angle_gamma   90.00
#
_symmetry.space_group_name_H-M   'P 1'
#
loop_
_entity.id
_entity.type
_entity.pdbx_description
1 polymer ?
#
loop_
_entity_poly.entity_id
_entity_poly.type
_entity_poly.pdbx_seq_one_letter_code
_entity_poly.pdbx_strand_id
1 'polypeptide(L)'
;MTNKDSANGECVYGPLTIHADSFTAATEALNLCGLDQQTAPLLRLPRELRDQILEYLIAHSPPRPILGCKLPATMHTCQQLREETAQLYYPKKTWICLSHDLDRLDTVFDPQHKQYLDAVSYAFYRWKVTSPQSAILQADHLDKRYGLEKGTIWVRCLKQNGGMRSYSALGTAVD
;
A
#
# COMPACT_ATOMS: atom_id res chain seq x y z
N MET A 1 9.81 -51.06 56.57
CA MET A 1 8.42 -50.53 56.66
C MET A 1 8.51 -49.01 56.73
N THR A 2 7.69 -48.32 55.93
CA THR A 2 7.34 -46.87 55.92
C THR A 2 8.48 -45.87 55.67
N ASN A 3 8.62 -45.29 54.46
CA ASN A 3 7.93 -44.13 53.86
C ASN A 3 8.11 -42.79 54.61
N LYS A 4 8.75 -41.79 53.97
CA LYS A 4 8.15 -40.52 53.51
C LYS A 4 9.18 -39.45 53.09
N ASP A 5 9.07 -39.03 51.83
CA ASP A 5 8.93 -37.66 51.29
C ASP A 5 9.66 -36.46 51.94
N SER A 6 10.48 -35.79 51.11
CA SER A 6 10.38 -34.36 50.69
C SER A 6 11.78 -33.81 50.38
N ALA A 7 12.09 -33.60 49.10
CA ALA A 7 11.95 -32.32 48.39
C ALA A 7 13.11 -31.35 48.67
N ASN A 8 14.00 -31.20 47.70
CA ASN A 8 14.69 -29.95 47.41
C ASN A 8 14.96 -29.91 45.90
N GLY A 9 14.21 -29.04 45.21
CA GLY A 9 14.38 -28.77 43.80
C GLY A 9 15.52 -27.78 43.58
N GLU A 10 16.48 -28.18 42.76
CA GLU A 10 17.38 -27.27 42.07
C GLU A 10 17.02 -27.33 40.57
N CYS A 11 16.58 -26.19 40.04
CA CYS A 11 16.37 -25.98 38.61
C CYS A 11 17.73 -25.84 37.93
N VAL A 12 18.19 -26.93 37.30
CA VAL A 12 19.35 -26.89 36.39
C VAL A 12 18.84 -26.48 35.01
N TYR A 13 19.27 -25.30 34.54
CA TYR A 13 19.09 -24.86 33.16
C TYR A 13 19.84 -25.81 32.21
N GLY A 14 19.10 -26.65 31.49
CA GLY A 14 19.60 -27.38 30.32
C GLY A 14 19.59 -26.48 29.07
N PRO A 15 20.56 -26.61 28.15
CA PRO A 15 20.61 -25.78 26.94
C PRO A 15 19.46 -26.11 25.99
N LEU A 16 18.72 -25.07 25.59
CA LEU A 16 17.72 -25.08 24.52
C LEU A 16 18.39 -25.58 23.24
N THR A 17 18.06 -26.81 22.82
CA THR A 17 18.39 -27.31 21.50
C THR A 17 17.49 -26.60 20.50
N ILE A 18 18.06 -25.61 19.81
CA ILE A 18 17.36 -24.92 18.71
C ILE A 18 17.26 -25.92 17.56
N HIS A 19 16.05 -26.42 17.32
CA HIS A 19 15.76 -27.26 16.16
C HIS A 19 16.08 -26.50 14.87
N ALA A 20 17.01 -27.05 14.09
CA ALA A 20 17.46 -26.54 12.78
C ALA A 20 16.37 -26.60 11.69
N ASP A 21 15.16 -27.09 12.02
CA ASP A 21 14.05 -27.31 11.09
C ASP A 21 13.30 -26.02 10.71
N SER A 22 13.58 -24.89 11.38
CA SER A 22 12.92 -23.60 11.10
C SER A 22 13.57 -22.80 9.97
N PHE A 23 14.84 -23.08 9.65
CA PHE A 23 15.57 -22.36 8.59
C PHE A 23 15.27 -22.91 7.20
N THR A 24 15.01 -24.22 7.10
CA THR A 24 14.63 -24.92 5.86
C THR A 24 13.21 -24.55 5.41
N ALA A 25 12.25 -24.43 6.31
CA ALA A 25 10.88 -24.02 5.94
C ALA A 25 10.82 -22.58 5.38
N ALA A 26 11.62 -21.66 5.94
CA ALA A 26 11.71 -20.28 5.46
C ALA A 26 12.41 -20.19 4.09
N THR A 27 13.43 -21.02 3.86
CA THR A 27 14.12 -21.11 2.55
C THR A 27 13.30 -21.87 1.51
N GLU A 28 12.49 -22.85 1.89
CA GLU A 28 11.54 -23.54 1.00
C GLU A 28 10.36 -22.63 0.61
N ALA A 29 9.86 -21.80 1.53
CA ALA A 29 8.85 -20.78 1.22
C ALA A 29 9.40 -19.69 0.29
N LEU A 30 10.68 -19.31 0.45
CA LEU A 30 11.38 -18.42 -0.49
C LEU A 30 11.66 -19.09 -1.84
N ASN A 31 11.94 -20.40 -1.87
CA ASN A 31 12.15 -21.16 -3.10
C ASN A 31 10.84 -21.44 -3.87
N LEU A 32 9.68 -21.53 -3.20
CA LEU A 32 8.37 -21.60 -3.85
C LEU A 32 7.94 -20.29 -4.51
N CYS A 33 8.43 -19.14 -4.03
CA CYS A 33 8.28 -17.84 -4.72
C CYS A 33 9.16 -17.74 -5.99
N GLY A 34 10.10 -18.66 -6.19
CA GLY A 34 11.03 -18.72 -7.31
C GLY A 34 10.64 -19.70 -8.42
N LEU A 35 9.56 -20.47 -8.25
CA LEU A 35 9.10 -21.41 -9.27
C LEU A 35 8.40 -20.66 -10.40
N ASP A 36 9.24 -20.29 -11.37
CA ASP A 36 8.92 -20.07 -12.76
C ASP A 36 8.03 -18.84 -13.03
N GLN A 37 8.63 -17.66 -12.82
CA GLN A 37 8.07 -16.39 -13.29
C GLN A 37 7.75 -16.39 -14.81
N GLN A 38 8.24 -17.36 -15.60
CA GLN A 38 7.91 -17.55 -17.02
C GLN A 38 6.70 -18.47 -17.30
N THR A 39 6.13 -19.13 -16.28
CA THR A 39 4.99 -20.04 -16.46
C THR A 39 3.63 -19.36 -16.32
N ALA A 40 3.57 -18.12 -15.83
CA ALA A 40 2.31 -17.39 -15.77
C ALA A 40 1.73 -17.30 -17.20
N PRO A 41 0.53 -17.87 -17.47
CA PRO A 41 -0.01 -17.94 -18.84
C PRO A 41 -0.13 -16.57 -19.51
N LEU A 42 -0.37 -15.53 -18.70
CA LEU A 42 -0.41 -14.14 -19.14
C LEU A 42 0.93 -13.66 -19.70
N LEU A 43 2.07 -14.06 -19.12
CA LEU A 43 3.40 -13.61 -19.56
C LEU A 43 3.85 -14.20 -20.90
N ARG A 44 3.16 -15.24 -21.40
CA ARG A 44 3.38 -15.77 -22.76
C ARG A 44 2.79 -14.88 -23.86
N LEU A 45 1.85 -14.01 -23.50
CA LEU A 45 1.22 -13.08 -24.44
C LEU A 45 2.16 -11.89 -24.70
N PRO A 46 2.14 -11.27 -25.89
CA PRO A 46 2.76 -9.97 -26.13
C PRO A 46 2.26 -8.89 -25.16
N ARG A 47 3.09 -7.88 -24.91
CA ARG A 47 2.79 -6.82 -23.92
C ARG A 47 1.48 -6.12 -24.23
N GLU A 48 1.20 -5.88 -25.50
CA GLU A 48 0.01 -5.17 -25.97
C GLU A 48 -1.28 -5.92 -25.58
N LEU A 49 -1.28 -7.25 -25.70
CA LEU A 49 -2.43 -8.07 -25.29
C LEU A 49 -2.55 -8.14 -23.76
N ARG A 50 -1.42 -8.17 -23.04
CA ARG A 50 -1.44 -8.11 -21.57
C ARG A 50 -2.02 -6.80 -21.09
N ASP A 51 -1.60 -5.67 -21.65
CA ASP A 51 -2.12 -4.36 -21.30
C ASP A 51 -3.64 -4.30 -21.51
N GLN A 52 -4.16 -4.78 -22.64
CA GLN A 52 -5.61 -4.85 -22.88
C GLN A 52 -6.35 -5.68 -21.82
N ILE A 53 -5.80 -6.84 -21.45
CA ILE A 53 -6.38 -7.70 -20.41
C ILE A 53 -6.34 -7.00 -19.04
N LEU A 54 -5.20 -6.41 -18.67
CA LEU A 54 -5.02 -5.70 -17.41
C LEU A 54 -5.96 -4.50 -17.32
N GLU A 55 -6.06 -3.71 -18.39
CA GLU A 55 -6.98 -2.58 -18.47
C GLU A 55 -8.43 -3.02 -18.30
N TYR A 56 -8.83 -4.11 -18.96
CA TYR A 56 -10.16 -4.68 -18.78
C TYR A 56 -10.40 -5.09 -17.31
N LEU A 57 -9.46 -5.80 -16.68
CA LEU A 57 -9.57 -6.21 -15.29
C LEU A 57 -9.67 -5.02 -14.32
N ILE A 58 -8.86 -3.98 -14.56
CA ILE A 58 -8.84 -2.76 -13.76
C ILE A 58 -10.17 -2.01 -13.89
N ALA A 59 -10.69 -1.87 -15.11
CA ALA A 59 -11.95 -1.19 -15.39
C ALA A 59 -13.16 -1.84 -14.70
N HIS A 60 -13.13 -3.17 -14.55
CA HIS A 60 -14.22 -3.97 -13.97
C HIS A 60 -14.01 -4.35 -12.50
N SER A 61 -12.93 -3.88 -11.87
CA SER A 61 -12.69 -4.10 -10.44
C SER A 61 -13.57 -3.19 -9.55
N PRO A 62 -14.18 -3.71 -8.46
CA PRO A 62 -15.05 -2.95 -7.55
C PRO A 62 -14.30 -1.84 -6.77
N PRO A 63 -15.02 -0.87 -6.16
CA PRO A 63 -14.76 0.54 -6.44
C PRO A 63 -13.96 1.31 -5.38
N ARG A 64 -13.45 2.46 -5.87
CA ARG A 64 -12.72 3.58 -5.23
C ARG A 64 -11.47 3.18 -4.46
N PRO A 65 -10.29 3.64 -4.88
CA PRO A 65 -9.05 3.33 -4.18
C PRO A 65 -9.01 4.11 -2.86
N ILE A 66 -9.70 3.64 -1.84
CA ILE A 66 -9.42 4.06 -0.47
C ILE A 66 -8.09 3.41 -0.11
N LEU A 67 -7.20 4.13 0.56
CA LEU A 67 -6.00 3.51 1.08
C LEU A 67 -6.37 2.30 1.96
N GLY A 68 -5.86 1.12 1.61
CA GLY A 68 -6.22 -0.15 2.25
C GLY A 68 -7.26 -1.00 1.49
N CYS A 69 -7.74 -0.57 0.32
CA CYS A 69 -8.45 -1.45 -0.61
C CYS A 69 -7.54 -2.57 -1.13
N LYS A 70 -8.12 -3.73 -1.44
CA LYS A 70 -7.38 -4.83 -2.07
C LYS A 70 -6.83 -4.37 -3.42
N LEU A 71 -5.52 -4.49 -3.60
CA LEU A 71 -4.88 -4.28 -4.90
C LEU A 71 -5.34 -5.34 -5.90
N PRO A 72 -5.27 -5.04 -7.22
CA PRO A 72 -5.55 -6.04 -8.25
C PRO A 72 -4.75 -7.31 -8.01
N ALA A 73 -5.38 -8.48 -8.19
CA ALA A 73 -4.73 -9.78 -7.98
C ALA A 73 -3.43 -9.94 -8.79
N THR A 74 -3.35 -9.28 -9.95
CA THR A 74 -2.18 -9.27 -10.84
C THR A 74 -0.96 -8.61 -10.20
N MET A 75 -1.13 -7.73 -9.20
CA MET A 75 -0.03 -7.17 -8.41
C MET A 75 0.62 -8.18 -7.45
N HIS A 76 -0.08 -9.28 -7.17
CA HIS A 76 0.39 -10.32 -6.26
C HIS A 76 0.97 -11.53 -7.00
N THR A 77 0.92 -11.57 -8.34
CA THR A 77 1.26 -12.78 -9.11
C THR A 77 2.77 -12.94 -9.32
N CYS A 78 3.42 -11.99 -9.99
CA CYS A 78 4.86 -12.01 -10.22
C CYS A 78 5.38 -10.58 -10.40
N GLN A 79 6.70 -10.40 -10.29
CA GLN A 79 7.32 -9.08 -10.37
C GLN A 79 7.01 -8.37 -11.69
N GLN A 80 7.10 -9.06 -12.82
CA GLN A 80 6.81 -8.42 -14.10
C GLN A 80 5.36 -7.90 -14.14
N LEU A 81 4.36 -8.78 -13.95
CA LEU A 81 2.93 -8.40 -13.98
C LEU A 81 2.58 -7.35 -12.93
N ARG A 82 3.26 -7.34 -11.78
CA ARG A 82 3.07 -6.34 -10.75
C ARG A 82 3.43 -4.95 -11.28
N GLU A 83 4.58 -4.81 -11.90
CA GLU A 83 5.05 -3.55 -12.45
C GLU A 83 4.20 -3.11 -13.65
N GLU A 84 3.81 -4.04 -14.54
CA GLU A 84 2.91 -3.73 -15.67
C GLU A 84 1.53 -3.26 -15.17
N THR A 85 1.00 -3.94 -14.16
CA THR A 85 -0.28 -3.56 -13.55
C THR A 85 -0.16 -2.21 -12.84
N ALA A 86 0.93 -1.95 -12.13
CA ALA A 86 1.15 -0.69 -11.41
C ALA A 86 1.09 0.52 -12.35
N GLN A 87 1.79 0.43 -13.48
CA GLN A 87 1.82 1.47 -14.51
C GLN A 87 0.43 1.78 -15.08
N LEU A 88 -0.45 0.79 -15.18
CA LEU A 88 -1.81 0.97 -15.72
C LEU A 88 -2.83 1.34 -14.64
N TYR A 89 -2.62 0.89 -13.40
CA TYR A 89 -3.60 0.97 -12.33
C TYR A 89 -3.54 2.28 -11.56
N TYR A 90 -2.33 2.71 -11.15
CA TYR A 90 -2.17 3.88 -10.29
C TYR A 90 -2.57 5.20 -10.95
N PRO A 91 -2.21 5.50 -12.22
CA PRO A 91 -2.53 6.78 -12.85
C PRO A 91 -4.02 6.97 -13.13
N LYS A 92 -4.75 5.88 -13.43
CA LYS A 92 -6.16 5.95 -13.86
C LYS A 92 -7.15 6.27 -12.74
N LYS A 93 -6.71 6.40 -11.49
CA LYS A 93 -7.60 6.54 -10.33
C LYS A 93 -7.13 7.65 -9.40
N THR A 94 -8.08 8.48 -8.97
CA THR A 94 -7.87 9.32 -7.79
C THR A 94 -7.99 8.46 -6.53
N TRP A 95 -6.92 8.40 -5.77
CA TRP A 95 -6.85 7.67 -4.51
C TRP A 95 -7.46 8.50 -3.39
N ILE A 96 -8.26 7.90 -2.52
CA ILE A 96 -8.82 8.58 -1.35
C ILE A 96 -8.01 8.14 -0.13
N CYS A 97 -7.28 9.07 0.46
CA CYS A 97 -6.58 8.84 1.71
C CYS A 97 -7.36 9.46 2.86
N LEU A 98 -7.73 8.65 3.85
CA LEU A 98 -8.31 9.15 5.09
C LEU A 98 -7.20 9.56 6.06
N SER A 99 -7.48 10.50 6.95
CA SER A 99 -6.51 11.00 7.94
C SER A 99 -5.87 9.94 8.83
N HIS A 100 -6.52 8.80 9.06
CA HIS A 100 -5.95 7.70 9.82
C HIS A 100 -5.16 6.69 8.95
N ASP A 101 -5.38 6.71 7.64
CA ASP A 101 -4.68 5.83 6.69
C ASP A 101 -3.47 6.53 6.06
N LEU A 102 -3.21 7.80 6.39
CA LEU A 102 -2.09 8.56 5.84
C LEU A 102 -0.74 7.89 6.13
N ASP A 103 -0.53 7.39 7.34
CA ASP A 103 0.69 6.66 7.68
C ASP A 103 0.75 5.29 6.97
N ARG A 104 -0.37 4.83 6.39
CA ARG A 104 -0.41 3.63 5.56
C ARG A 104 0.05 3.90 4.12
N LEU A 105 0.20 5.15 3.66
CA LEU A 105 0.80 5.43 2.34
C LEU A 105 2.20 4.83 2.21
N ASP A 106 2.95 4.78 3.31
CA ASP A 106 4.30 4.21 3.31
C ASP A 106 4.31 2.68 3.33
N THR A 107 3.19 2.03 3.70
CA THR A 107 3.10 0.56 3.83
C THR A 107 2.22 -0.09 2.77
N VAL A 108 1.29 0.65 2.18
CA VAL A 108 0.29 0.14 1.20
C VAL A 108 0.84 0.18 -0.21
N PHE A 109 1.66 1.17 -0.54
CA PHE A 109 2.29 1.26 -1.86
C PHE A 109 3.73 0.80 -1.79
N ASP A 110 4.13 0.02 -2.80
CA ASP A 110 5.53 -0.18 -3.07
C ASP A 110 6.19 1.20 -3.27
N PRO A 111 7.31 1.50 -2.59
CA PRO A 111 8.05 2.74 -2.79
C PRO A 111 8.30 3.07 -4.26
N GLN A 112 8.54 2.05 -5.10
CA GLN A 112 8.78 2.24 -6.54
C GLN A 112 7.53 2.65 -7.32
N HIS A 113 6.34 2.35 -6.80
CA HIS A 113 5.08 2.66 -7.46
C HIS A 113 4.51 4.04 -7.11
N LYS A 114 5.08 4.70 -6.08
CA LYS A 114 4.66 6.05 -5.68
C LYS A 114 4.75 7.06 -6.83
N GLN A 115 5.70 6.87 -7.75
CA GLN A 115 5.86 7.69 -8.95
C GLN A 115 4.68 7.62 -9.93
N TYR A 116 3.83 6.60 -9.83
CA TYR A 116 2.66 6.43 -10.70
C TYR A 116 1.38 7.02 -10.10
N LEU A 117 1.45 7.64 -8.91
CA LEU A 117 0.31 8.25 -8.26
C LEU A 117 0.08 9.67 -8.79
N ASP A 118 -0.93 9.82 -9.65
CA ASP A 118 -1.29 11.13 -10.22
C ASP A 118 -2.06 12.02 -9.23
N ALA A 119 -2.98 11.43 -8.47
CA ALA A 119 -3.85 12.19 -7.57
C ALA A 119 -4.28 11.39 -6.34
N VAL A 120 -4.04 11.96 -5.16
CA VAL A 120 -4.47 11.45 -3.86
C VAL A 120 -5.34 12.51 -3.16
N SER A 121 -6.65 12.30 -3.19
CA SER A 121 -7.61 13.08 -2.41
C SER A 121 -7.47 12.77 -0.93
N TYR A 122 -6.97 13.74 -0.19
CA TYR A 122 -6.83 13.68 1.25
C TYR A 122 -8.09 14.21 1.95
N ALA A 123 -8.81 13.31 2.63
CA ALA A 123 -10.06 13.60 3.31
C ALA A 123 -9.91 13.48 4.84
N PHE A 124 -10.16 14.58 5.53
CA PHE A 124 -10.25 14.58 6.99
C PHE A 124 -11.63 14.13 7.46
N TYR A 125 -11.67 13.36 8.56
CA TYR A 125 -12.91 13.17 9.33
C TYR A 125 -13.37 14.45 10.05
N ARG A 126 -12.44 15.38 10.32
CA ARG A 126 -12.74 16.68 10.94
C ARG A 126 -12.12 17.80 10.11
N TRP A 127 -12.95 18.67 9.55
CA TRP A 127 -12.53 19.79 8.72
C TRP A 127 -11.67 20.77 9.53
N LYS A 128 -10.35 20.71 9.35
CA LYS A 128 -9.39 21.61 10.02
C LYS A 128 -8.90 22.74 9.11
N VAL A 129 -9.17 22.66 7.81
CA VAL A 129 -8.68 23.59 6.80
C VAL A 129 -9.84 24.44 6.29
N THR A 130 -9.78 25.74 6.58
CA THR A 130 -10.82 26.71 6.23
C THR A 130 -10.35 27.77 5.24
N SER A 131 -9.07 27.77 4.87
CA SER A 131 -8.49 28.66 3.87
C SER A 131 -7.78 27.90 2.75
N PRO A 132 -7.88 28.37 1.49
CA PRO A 132 -7.14 27.80 0.36
C PRO A 132 -5.62 27.75 0.60
N GLN A 133 -5.05 28.80 1.18
CA GLN A 133 -3.61 28.87 1.44
C GLN A 133 -3.16 27.80 2.43
N SER A 134 -3.94 27.55 3.48
CA SER A 134 -3.66 26.45 4.41
C SER A 134 -3.77 25.09 3.73
N ALA A 135 -4.71 24.91 2.79
CA ALA A 135 -4.86 23.67 2.04
C ALA A 135 -3.65 23.39 1.14
N ILE A 136 -3.19 24.41 0.41
CA ILE A 136 -2.01 24.34 -0.48
C ILE A 136 -0.74 24.04 0.32
N LEU A 137 -0.51 24.74 1.43
CA LEU A 137 0.65 24.48 2.30
C LEU A 137 0.62 23.08 2.90
N GLN A 138 -0.56 22.60 3.28
CA GLN A 138 -0.71 21.26 3.79
C GLN A 138 -0.50 20.20 2.72
N ALA A 139 -0.97 20.43 1.49
CA ALA A 139 -0.70 19.56 0.35
C ALA A 139 0.82 19.43 0.11
N ASP A 140 1.53 20.57 0.05
CA ASP A 140 2.99 20.61 -0.15
C ASP A 140 3.76 19.87 0.97
N HIS A 141 3.33 20.05 2.23
CA HIS A 141 3.91 19.34 3.36
C HIS A 141 3.69 17.82 3.26
N LEU A 142 2.49 17.39 2.83
CA LEU A 142 2.18 15.97 2.69
C LEU A 142 2.94 15.34 1.51
N ASP A 143 3.00 16.01 0.35
CA ASP A 143 3.79 15.51 -0.79
C ASP A 143 5.23 15.23 -0.38
N LYS A 144 5.86 16.19 0.32
CA LYS A 144 7.23 16.05 0.85
C LYS A 144 7.37 14.94 1.88
N ARG A 145 6.41 14.85 2.83
CA ARG A 145 6.46 13.86 3.91
C ARG A 145 6.43 12.43 3.37
N TYR A 146 5.65 12.17 2.32
CA TYR A 146 5.45 10.82 1.77
C TYR A 146 6.29 10.53 0.52
N GLY A 147 7.15 11.47 0.10
CA GLY A 147 8.03 11.33 -1.06
C GLY A 147 7.26 11.25 -2.38
N LEU A 148 6.17 12.01 -2.50
CA LEU A 148 5.35 12.10 -3.71
C LEU A 148 5.76 13.30 -4.55
N GLU A 149 5.35 13.30 -5.82
CA GLU A 149 5.51 14.47 -6.67
C GLU A 149 4.66 15.64 -6.16
N LYS A 150 5.15 16.86 -6.37
CA LYS A 150 4.45 18.06 -5.95
C LYS A 150 3.13 18.21 -6.71
N GLY A 151 2.03 18.26 -5.98
CA GLY A 151 0.68 18.35 -6.54
C GLY A 151 -0.07 17.03 -6.57
N THR A 152 0.55 15.91 -6.18
CA THR A 152 -0.11 14.61 -6.07
C THR A 152 -1.20 14.62 -5.00
N ILE A 153 -0.96 15.22 -3.82
CA ILE A 153 -1.96 15.27 -2.75
C ILE A 153 -2.89 16.48 -2.90
N TRP A 154 -4.20 16.20 -2.83
CA TRP A 154 -5.28 17.18 -2.88
C TRP A 154 -5.96 17.28 -1.51
N VAL A 155 -5.89 18.45 -0.88
CA VAL A 155 -6.43 18.67 0.47
C VAL A 155 -7.77 19.38 0.39
N ARG A 156 -8.80 18.79 1.02
CA ARG A 156 -10.12 19.43 1.12
C ARG A 156 -10.14 20.61 2.09
N CYS A 157 -10.65 21.73 1.60
CA CYS A 157 -10.89 22.99 2.30
C CYS A 157 -12.39 23.25 2.39
N LEU A 158 -12.89 23.54 3.59
CA LEU A 158 -14.26 24.00 3.82
C LEU A 158 -14.28 25.53 3.79
N LYS A 159 -14.94 26.11 2.79
CA LYS A 159 -15.09 27.56 2.68
C LYS A 159 -16.13 28.08 3.68
N GLN A 160 -16.07 29.38 3.98
CA GLN A 160 -17.00 30.05 4.89
C GLN A 160 -18.47 29.94 4.44
N ASN A 161 -18.73 29.84 3.13
CA ASN A 161 -20.06 29.64 2.58
C ASN A 161 -20.56 28.18 2.63
N GLY A 162 -19.83 27.28 3.31
CA GLY A 162 -20.13 25.86 3.40
C GLY A 162 -19.72 25.03 2.17
N GLY A 163 -19.21 25.66 1.11
CA GLY A 163 -18.71 24.96 -0.06
C GLY A 163 -17.39 24.23 0.22
N MET A 164 -17.24 23.02 -0.30
CA MET A 164 -15.96 22.31 -0.26
C MET A 164 -15.21 22.51 -1.58
N ARG A 165 -13.89 22.63 -1.48
CA ARG A 165 -12.97 22.51 -2.62
C ARG A 165 -11.71 21.80 -2.20
N SER A 166 -11.11 21.05 -3.11
CA SER A 166 -9.82 20.42 -2.91
C SER A 166 -8.73 21.25 -3.59
N TYR A 167 -7.59 21.42 -2.93
CA TYR A 167 -6.45 22.19 -3.43
C TYR A 167 -5.18 21.35 -3.41
N SER A 168 -4.35 21.47 -4.44
CA SER A 168 -3.03 20.83 -4.50
C SER A 168 -1.90 21.79 -4.13
N ALA A 169 -0.68 21.28 -3.97
CA ALA A 169 0.53 22.08 -3.75
C ALA A 169 0.88 23.03 -4.91
N LEU A 170 0.30 22.80 -6.10
CA LEU A 170 0.45 23.67 -7.27
C LEU A 170 -0.55 24.84 -7.28
N GLY A 171 -1.46 24.90 -6.30
CA GLY A 171 -2.52 25.90 -6.25
C GLY A 171 -3.70 25.61 -7.17
N THR A 172 -3.72 24.45 -7.84
CA THR A 172 -4.88 23.98 -8.60
C THR A 172 -6.02 23.66 -7.65
N ALA A 173 -7.26 23.87 -8.12
CA ALA A 173 -8.46 23.67 -7.33
C ALA A 173 -9.51 22.87 -8.11
N VAL A 174 -10.12 21.89 -7.44
CA VAL A 174 -11.24 21.09 -7.94
C VAL A 174 -12.35 21.03 -6.89
N ASP A 175 -13.59 20.81 -7.32
CA ASP A 175 -14.75 20.73 -6.43
C ASP A 175 -14.83 19.36 -5.71
#